data_AF-A0A849C216-F1
#
_entry.id   AF-A0A849C216-F1
#
_cell.length_a   1.000
_cell.length_b   1.000
_cell.length_c   1.000
_cell.angle_alpha   90.00
_cell.angle_beta   90.00
_cell.angle_gamma   90.00
#
_symmetry.space_group_name_H-M   'P 1'
#
loop_
_entity.id
_entity.type
_entity.pdbx_description
1 polymer ?
#
loop_
_entity_poly.entity_id
_entity_poly.type
_entity_poly.pdbx_seq_one_letter_code
_entity_poly.pdbx_strand_id
1 'polypeptide(L)' 'MVDVTLPLERAAEAHRRIEARAHRGMLVLTP' A
#
# COMPACT_ATOMS: atom_id res chain seq x y z
N MET A 1 -7.61 -6.89 -9.24
CA MET A 1 -8.21 -6.78 -7.89
C MET A 1 -7.36 -5.81 -7.09
N VAL A 2 -7.96 -4.92 -6.30
CA VAL A 2 -7.24 -4.14 -5.29
C VAL A 2 -7.11 -5.06 -4.07
N ASP A 3 -5.88 -5.35 -3.65
CA ASP A 3 -5.62 -6.26 -2.53
C ASP A 3 -5.55 -5.52 -1.20
N VAL A 4 -5.12 -4.25 -1.22
CA VAL A 4 -5.01 -3.41 -0.03
C VAL A 4 -5.40 -1.98 -0.37
N THR A 5 -6.25 -1.38 0.47
CA THR A 5 -6.55 0.05 0.44
C THR A 5 -6.09 0.68 1.75
N LEU A 6 -5.32 1.75 1.67
CA LEU A 6 -4.84 2.51 2.82
C LEU A 6 -5.21 3.98 2.68
N PRO A 7 -5.47 4.70 3.78
CA PRO A 7 -5.65 6.15 3.74
C PRO A 7 -4.32 6.84 3.40
N LEU A 8 -4.38 8.01 2.76
CA LEU A 8 -3.23 8.74 2.23
C LEU A 8 -2.19 9.07 3.32
N GLU A 9 -2.65 9.36 4.53
CA GLU A 9 -1.83 9.56 5.73
C GLU A 9 -0.90 8.37 6.06
N ARG A 10 -1.17 7.17 5.51
CA ARG A 10 -0.34 5.97 5.65
C ARG A 10 0.53 5.67 4.41
N ALA A 11 0.75 6.63 3.53
CA ALA A 11 1.60 6.45 2.34
C ALA A 11 3.02 5.92 2.69
N ALA A 12 3.60 6.37 3.79
CA ALA A 12 4.91 5.88 4.25
C ALA A 12 4.89 4.38 4.64
N GLU A 13 3.76 3.89 5.16
CA GLU A 13 3.57 2.46 5.43
C GLU A 13 3.41 1.67 4.14
N ALA A 14 2.64 2.19 3.18
CA ALA A 14 2.51 1.58 1.86
C ALA A 14 3.88 1.41 1.18
N HIS A 15 4.73 2.45 1.26
CA HIS A 15 6.06 2.41 0.67
C HIS A 15 6.92 1.30 1.27
N ARG A 16 7.01 1.22 2.60
CA ARG A 16 7.76 0.16 3.30
C ARG A 16 7.30 -1.25 2.93
N ARG A 17 5.99 -1.46 2.77
CA ARG A 17 5.43 -2.77 2.37
C ARG A 17 5.82 -3.17 0.95
N ILE A 18 5.90 -2.20 0.04
CA ILE A 18 6.34 -2.42 -1.35
C ILE A 18 7.84 -2.73 -1.39
N GLU A 19 8.67 -1.93 -0.72
CA GLU A 19 10.12 -2.11 -0.68
C GLU A 19 10.53 -3.44 -0.06
N ALA A 20 9.86 -3.85 1.02
CA ALA A 20 10.08 -5.14 1.66
C ALA A 20 9.60 -6.34 0.82
N ARG A 21 9.00 -6.11 -0.36
CA ARG A 21 8.29 -7.13 -1.17
C ARG A 21 7.24 -7.92 -0.38
N ALA A 22 6.74 -7.34 0.71
CA ALA A 22 5.73 -7.93 1.58
C ALA A 22 4.34 -7.92 0.93
N HIS A 23 4.19 -7.18 -0.16
CA HIS A 23 2.98 -7.12 -0.96
C HIS A 23 3.27 -7.38 -2.44
N ARG A 24 2.54 -8.31 -3.05
CA ARG A 24 2.64 -8.67 -4.48
C ARG A 24 1.42 -8.22 -5.30
N GLY A 25 0.47 -7.55 -4.66
CA GLY A 25 -0.81 -7.14 -5.21
C GLY A 25 -0.92 -5.64 -5.47
N MET A 26 -2.10 -5.21 -5.91
CA MET A 26 -2.37 -3.79 -6.15
C MET A 26 -2.78 -3.11 -4.85
N LEU A 27 -1.94 -2.16 -4.39
CA LEU A 27 -2.22 -1.31 -3.24
C LEU A 27 -2.67 0.06 -3.74
N VAL A 28 -3.79 0.56 -3.19
CA VAL A 28 -4.34 1.88 -3.53
C VAL A 28 -4.38 2.77 -2.29
N LEU A 29 -4.06 4.05 -2.49
CA LEU A 29 -4.25 5.08 -1.48
C LEU A 29 -5.56 5.82 -1.72
N THR A 30 -6.35 6.00 -0.67
CA THR A 30 -7.56 6.82 -0.68
C THR A 30 -7.34 8.10 0.12
N PRO A 31 -8.00 9.21 -0.23
CA PRO A 31 -7.98 10.43 0.56
C PRO A 31 -8.26 10.17 2.04
#